data_AF-A0A0E9WU05-F1
#
_entry.id   AF-A0A0E9WU05-F1
#
_cell.length_a   1.000
_cell.length_b   1.000
_cell.length_c   1.000
_cell.angle_alpha   90.00
_cell.angle_beta   90.00
_cell.angle_gamma   90.00
#
_symmetry.space_group_name_H-M   'P 1'
#
loop_
_entity.id
_entity.type
_entity.pdbx_description
1 polymer ?
#
loop_
_entity_poly.entity_id
_entity_poly.type
_entity_poly.pdbx_seq_one_letter_code
_entity_poly.pdbx_strand_id
1 'polypeptide(L)' 'MTANLTINYRSPIPLGSVVLVHSSLDKIEGRKIFISCQVTSSDGSKLHTEATALFIRLFETTY' A
#
# COMPACT_ATOMS: atom_id res chain seq x y z
N MET A 1 5.97 -11.43 5.24
CA MET A 1 4.66 -12.07 4.99
C MET A 1 3.56 -11.08 5.30
N THR A 2 2.51 -10.99 4.48
CA THR A 2 1.35 -10.12 4.75
C THR A 2 0.57 -10.66 5.94
N ALA A 3 0.32 -9.82 6.94
CA ALA A 3 -0.51 -10.18 8.10
C ALA A 3 -1.87 -9.47 8.10
N ASN A 4 -1.90 -8.20 7.65
CA ASN A 4 -3.15 -7.48 7.44
C ASN A 4 -3.04 -6.62 6.18
N LEU A 5 -4.15 -6.51 5.46
CA LEU A 5 -4.31 -5.59 4.33
C LEU A 5 -5.70 -4.97 4.43
N THR A 6 -5.74 -3.66 4.63
CA THR A 6 -6.98 -2.88 4.67
C THR A 6 -7.03 -1.99 3.44
N ILE A 7 -8.12 -2.06 2.68
CA ILE A 7 -8.29 -1.33 1.42
C ILE A 7 -9.60 -0.55 1.44
N ASN A 8 -9.49 0.76 1.22
CA ASN A 8 -10.63 1.67 1.08
C ASN A 8 -10.78 2.06 -0.39
N TYR A 9 -11.77 1.49 -1.08
CA TYR A 9 -12.12 1.85 -2.44
C TYR A 9 -12.93 3.15 -2.44
N ARG A 10 -12.34 4.23 -2.95
CA ARG A 10 -12.95 5.57 -2.97
C ARG A 10 -13.68 5.85 -4.27
N SER A 11 -13.12 5.41 -5.39
CA SER A 11 -13.73 5.57 -6.71
C SER A 11 -13.30 4.47 -7.68
N PRO A 12 -14.17 4.06 -8.62
CA PRO A 12 -13.86 2.97 -9.55
C PRO A 12 -12.71 3.35 -10.49
N ILE A 13 -11.90 2.36 -10.82
CA ILE A 13 -10.83 2.45 -11.84
C ILE A 13 -11.40 1.98 -13.17
N PRO A 14 -11.45 2.83 -14.22
CA PRO A 14 -11.93 2.42 -15.54
C PRO A 14 -11.05 1.33 -16.15
N LEU A 15 -11.66 0.38 -16.87
CA LEU A 15 -10.92 -0.64 -17.61
C LEU A 15 -10.06 0.01 -18.71
N GLY A 16 -8.85 -0.53 -18.92
CA GLY A 16 -7.88 0.00 -19.88
C GLY A 16 -7.19 1.30 -19.44
N SER A 17 -7.49 1.82 -18.25
CA SER A 17 -6.77 2.98 -17.69
C SER A 17 -5.44 2.58 -17.04
N VAL A 18 -4.53 3.55 -16.94
CA VAL A 18 -3.27 3.43 -16.20
C VAL A 18 -3.42 4.23 -14.90
N VAL A 19 -2.99 3.63 -13.79
CA VAL A 19 -3.01 4.25 -12.46
C VAL A 19 -1.62 4.26 -11.86
N LEU A 20 -1.36 5.24 -10.99
CA LEU A 20 -0.16 5.30 -10.18
C LEU A 20 -0.42 4.62 -8.85
N VAL A 21 0.43 3.66 -8.49
CA VAL A 21 0.43 3.02 -7.17
C VAL A 21 1.64 3.53 -6.42
N HIS A 22 1.41 4.37 -5.41
CA HIS A 22 2.46 4.89 -4.56
C HIS A 22 2.37 4.24 -3.18
N SER A 23 3.44 3.58 -2.75
CA SER A 23 3.52 2.95 -1.43
C SER A 23 4.72 3.49 -0.66
N SER A 24 4.53 3.73 0.63
CA SER A 24 5.58 4.19 1.54
C SER A 24 5.68 3.29 2.77
N LEU A 25 6.92 3.01 3.18
CA LEU A 25 7.19 2.42 4.48
C LEU A 25 6.99 3.50 5.54
N ASP A 26 5.97 3.35 6.38
CA ASP A 26 5.64 4.36 7.40
C ASP A 26 6.49 4.16 8.64
N LYS A 27 6.58 2.91 9.13
CA LYS A 27 7.34 2.56 10.33
C LYS A 27 7.66 1.07 10.42
N ILE A 28 8.70 0.76 11.21
CA ILE A 28 9.06 -0.59 11.61
C ILE A 28 9.07 -0.68 13.14
N GLU A 29 8.31 -1.62 13.70
CA GLU A 29 8.26 -1.91 15.13
C GLU A 29 8.62 -3.38 15.37
N GLY A 30 9.90 -3.63 15.64
CA GLY A 30 10.44 -4.99 15.73
C GLY A 30 10.22 -5.77 14.44
N ARG A 31 9.36 -6.80 14.48
CA ARG A 31 9.01 -7.61 13.30
C ARG A 31 7.85 -7.05 12.47
N LYS A 32 7.17 -6.01 12.96
CA LYS A 32 6.03 -5.37 12.28
C LYS A 32 6.52 -4.28 11.34
N ILE A 33 6.08 -4.34 10.09
CA ILE A 33 6.40 -3.38 9.04
C ILE A 33 5.09 -2.80 8.55
N PHE A 34 4.89 -1.50 8.77
CA PHE A 34 3.66 -0.79 8.42
C PHE A 34 3.89 -0.01 7.13
N ILE A 35 3.00 -0.20 6.17
CA ILE A 35 3.06 0.41 4.84
C ILE A 35 1.74 1.11 4.58
N SER A 36 1.80 2.34 4.08
CA SER A 36 0.66 3.03 3.48
C SER A 36 0.78 3.03 1.97
N CYS A 37 -0.37 3.05 1.29
CA CYS A 37 -0.44 3.02 -0.15
C CYS A 37 -1.60 3.88 -0.64
N GLN A 38 -1.40 4.56 -1.75
CA GLN A 38 -2.44 5.26 -2.50
C GLN A 38 -2.40 4.84 -3.96
N VAL A 39 -3.58 4.72 -4.56
CA VAL A 39 -3.77 4.48 -5.99
C VAL A 39 -4.47 5.69 -6.57
N THR A 40 -3.81 6.39 -7.48
CA THR A 40 -4.32 7.59 -8.14
C THR A 40 -4.36 7.43 -9.65
N SER A 41 -5.08 8.30 -10.35
CA SER A 41 -4.99 8.43 -11.81
C SER A 41 -3.56 8.78 -12.24
N SER A 42 -3.24 8.56 -13.51
CA SER A 42 -1.90 8.82 -14.06
C SER A 42 -1.39 10.26 -13.90
N ASP A 43 -2.30 11.22 -13.77
CA ASP A 43 -2.04 12.64 -13.51
C ASP A 43 -2.09 13.02 -12.01
N GLY A 44 -2.37 12.04 -11.14
CA GLY A 44 -2.52 12.22 -9.69
C GLY A 44 -3.80 12.94 -9.24
N SER A 45 -4.68 13.34 -10.17
CA SER A 45 -5.84 14.19 -9.85
C SER A 45 -6.97 13.47 -9.13
N LYS A 46 -7.08 12.14 -9.31
CA LYS A 46 -8.16 11.33 -8.75
C LYS A 46 -7.62 10.22 -7.86
N LEU A 47 -8.10 10.18 -6.62
CA LEU A 47 -7.84 9.09 -5.69
C LEU A 47 -8.84 7.95 -5.92
N HIS A 48 -8.33 6.78 -6.28
CA HIS A 48 -9.12 5.57 -6.48
C HIS A 48 -9.15 4.71 -5.23
N THR A 49 -8.01 4.56 -4.56
CA THR A 49 -7.87 3.64 -3.44
C THR A 49 -6.86 4.17 -2.43
N GLU A 50 -7.17 4.00 -1.15
CA GLU A 50 -6.21 4.13 -0.06
C GLU A 50 -6.08 2.78 0.62
N ALA A 51 -4.87 2.36 0.94
CA ALA A 51 -4.64 1.10 1.62
C ALA A 51 -3.58 1.22 2.71
N THR A 52 -3.74 0.42 3.75
CA THR A 52 -2.70 0.17 4.75
C THR A 52 -2.40 -1.31 4.78
N ALA A 53 -1.13 -1.65 4.95
CA ALA A 53 -0.68 -3.02 5.03
C ALA A 53 0.26 -3.21 6.23
N LEU A 54 0.08 -4.34 6.91
CA LEU A 54 0.99 -4.82 7.94
C LEU A 54 1.68 -6.08 7.43
N PHE A 55 2.99 -6.00 7.34
CA PHE A 55 3.86 -7.14 7.07
C PHE A 55 4.57 -7.58 8.34
N ILE A 56 4.70 -8.90 8.50
CA ILE A 56 5.53 -9.51 9.55
C ILE A 56 6.80 -10.08 8.92
N ARG A 57 7.95 -9.65 9.45
CA ARG A 57 9.26 -10.20 9.12
C ARG A 57 9.40 -11.58 9.78
N LEU A 58 9.61 -12.61 8.96
CA LEU A 58 9.66 -14.01 9.43
C LEU A 58 11.01 -14.38 10.07
N PHE A 59 12.10 -13.81 9.55
CA PHE A 59 13.46 -14.07 10.03
C PHE A 59 14.20 -12.74 10.20
N GLU A 60 15.08 -12.66 11.19
CA GLU A 60 15.99 -11.52 11.32
C GLU A 60 16.91 -11.47 10.10
N THR A 61 17.00 -10.30 9.48
CA THR A 61 18.01 -10.05 8.44
C THR A 61 19.30 -9.77 9.18
N THR A 62 20.13 -10.79 9.37
CA THR A 62 21.52 -10.62 9.80
C THR A 62 22.27 -9.98 8.64
N TYR A 63 22.76 -8.75 8.82
CA TYR A 63 23.72 -8.12 7.91
C TYR A 63 25.13 -8.38 8.43
#